data_AF-A0A7X9JUX5-F1
#
_entry.id   AF-A0A7X9JUX5-F1
#
_cell.length_a   1.000
_cell.length_b   1.000
_cell.length_c   1.000
_cell.angle_alpha   90.00
_cell.angle_beta   90.00
_cell.angle_gamma   90.00
#
_symmetry.space_group_name_H-M   'P 1'
#
loop_
_entity.id
_entity.type
_entity.pdbx_description
1 polymer ?
#
loop_
_entity_poly.entity_id
_entity_poly.type
_entity_poly.pdbx_seq_one_letter_code
_entity_poly.pdbx_strand_id
1 'polypeptide(L)'
;MNYYIDLFSPETATAFSKSTRNISGFRISRKTYVENQKIGPGDKFICYCTRIQRFIGILEVLSPYFIDSKPIFAEADDPFVLRFNVKSIIWLPLEKSIPIHENIIWDNLSFTKNLLKDSNQWTYMVFSSPRLWPTKDCEFLEQKLIEQNKIQKDYPFLENDEKKLKFTKIRVNNKKETTVTVPENEEDNNIETNNQDHRASIKIQAHLSEIGEKLGYKIWIPRPDRNKILKLWEPKNESLLEELPLVFDDTTLKTIRNIDVLWIRKRAIVRAFEVEDTTSIYSGILRMADLLSLQPMLDIKIHIVAPTERRDAVFQQLTRPVFAVMEKGHLAELCSYISYDSVNELSIEKRLEHMTDTILDEYSEFAND
;
A
#
# COMPACT_ATOMS: atom_id res chain seq x y z
N MET A 1 14.02 -9.63 20.89
CA MET A 1 14.29 -9.82 19.45
C MET A 1 13.01 -10.25 18.80
N ASN A 2 12.43 -9.35 18.04
CA ASN A 2 11.28 -9.57 17.19
C ASN A 2 11.73 -9.59 15.72
N TYR A 3 10.86 -10.11 14.87
CA TYR A 3 11.05 -10.08 13.42
C TYR A 3 9.98 -9.22 12.78
N TYR A 4 10.38 -8.38 11.84
CA TYR A 4 9.47 -7.57 11.05
C TYR A 4 9.74 -7.82 9.56
N ILE A 5 8.70 -7.79 8.74
CA ILE A 5 8.88 -7.76 7.28
C ILE A 5 9.31 -6.37 6.84
N ASP A 6 10.25 -6.31 5.91
CA ASP A 6 10.75 -5.12 5.26
C ASP A 6 10.55 -5.26 3.76
N LEU A 7 9.63 -4.48 3.21
CA LEU A 7 9.21 -4.57 1.82
C LEU A 7 10.11 -3.70 0.95
N PHE A 8 10.51 -4.27 -0.18
CA PHE A 8 11.25 -3.59 -1.21
C PHE A 8 10.55 -3.73 -2.55
N SER A 9 10.60 -2.68 -3.34
CA SER A 9 10.45 -2.78 -4.77
C SER A 9 11.75 -3.26 -5.43
N PRO A 10 11.73 -3.75 -6.68
CA PRO A 10 12.96 -4.03 -7.42
C PRO A 10 13.93 -2.84 -7.49
N GLU A 11 13.43 -1.61 -7.59
CA GLU A 11 14.24 -0.40 -7.61
C GLU A 11 14.85 -0.10 -6.24
N THR A 12 14.06 -0.14 -5.16
CA THR A 12 14.58 0.13 -3.81
C THR A 12 15.55 -0.97 -3.37
N ALA A 13 15.30 -2.24 -3.75
CA ALA A 13 16.25 -3.34 -3.57
C ALA A 13 17.56 -3.12 -4.36
N THR A 14 17.46 -2.62 -5.59
CA THR A 14 18.63 -2.28 -6.42
C THR A 14 19.40 -1.10 -5.84
N ALA A 15 18.70 -0.06 -5.37
CA ALA A 15 19.29 1.10 -4.72
C ALA A 15 20.01 0.70 -3.43
N PHE A 16 19.37 -0.11 -2.59
CA PHE A 16 19.99 -0.69 -1.39
C PHE A 16 21.24 -1.49 -1.75
N SER A 17 21.19 -2.35 -2.78
CA SER A 17 22.33 -3.13 -3.27
C SER A 17 23.53 -2.28 -3.69
N LYS A 18 23.28 -1.10 -4.26
CA LYS A 18 24.31 -0.13 -4.69
C LYS A 18 24.78 0.79 -3.56
N SER A 19 24.10 0.79 -2.42
CA SER A 19 24.45 1.59 -1.24
C SER A 19 25.46 0.85 -0.33
N THR A 20 25.78 1.47 0.80
CA THR A 20 26.55 0.84 1.89
C THR A 20 25.79 -0.27 2.63
N ARG A 21 24.49 -0.48 2.34
CA ARG A 21 23.63 -1.51 2.96
C ARG A 21 23.57 -1.46 4.49
N ASN A 22 23.70 -0.26 5.03
CA ASN A 22 23.72 0.00 6.47
C ASN A 22 22.52 0.84 6.96
N ILE A 23 21.60 1.21 6.06
CA ILE A 23 20.39 1.97 6.40
C ILE A 23 19.19 1.31 5.71
N SER A 24 18.18 0.89 6.49
CA SER A 24 16.83 0.59 5.98
C SER A 24 15.91 1.77 6.29
N GLY A 25 14.95 2.04 5.41
CA GLY A 25 14.07 3.19 5.47
C GLY A 25 12.62 2.84 5.22
N PHE A 26 11.73 3.55 5.90
CA PHE A 26 10.28 3.42 5.80
C PHE A 26 9.66 4.80 5.62
N ARG A 27 8.39 4.84 5.19
CA ARG A 27 7.63 6.09 5.13
C ARG A 27 7.41 6.67 6.51
N ILE A 28 7.38 8.01 6.60
CA ILE A 28 7.13 8.71 7.87
C ILE A 28 5.75 8.37 8.47
N SER A 29 4.78 7.98 7.64
CA SER A 29 3.46 7.51 8.08
C SER A 29 3.54 6.28 9.00
N ARG A 30 4.63 5.51 8.92
CA ARG A 30 4.88 4.32 9.76
C ARG A 30 5.44 4.64 11.14
N LYS A 31 5.70 5.91 11.45
CA LYS A 31 6.34 6.31 12.71
C LYS A 31 5.57 5.84 13.95
N THR A 32 4.26 6.06 13.98
CA THR A 32 3.41 5.64 15.10
C THR A 32 3.50 4.13 15.34
N TYR A 33 3.46 3.33 14.27
CA TYR A 33 3.59 1.88 14.34
C TYR A 33 4.96 1.48 14.92
N VAL A 34 6.04 2.05 14.37
CA VAL A 34 7.41 1.81 14.82
C VAL A 34 7.58 2.11 16.32
N GLU A 35 7.01 3.23 16.78
CA GLU A 35 7.03 3.63 18.20
C GLU A 35 6.26 2.65 19.08
N ASN A 36 5.04 2.27 18.66
CA ASN A 36 4.19 1.35 19.40
C ASN A 36 4.81 -0.05 19.52
N GLN A 37 5.43 -0.53 18.45
CA GLN A 37 6.13 -1.81 18.43
C GLN A 37 7.50 -1.77 19.11
N LYS A 38 8.00 -0.57 19.44
CA LYS A 38 9.33 -0.34 20.04
C LYS A 38 10.46 -1.00 19.24
N ILE A 39 10.37 -0.92 17.91
CA ILE A 39 11.38 -1.50 17.01
C ILE A 39 12.74 -0.87 17.31
N GLY A 40 13.75 -1.71 17.55
CA GLY A 40 15.05 -1.20 17.95
C GLY A 40 16.18 -2.24 17.87
N PRO A 41 17.34 -1.92 18.47
CA PRO A 41 18.54 -2.75 18.38
C PRO A 41 18.30 -4.21 18.78
N GLY A 42 18.77 -5.12 17.93
CA GLY A 42 18.63 -6.57 18.12
C GLY A 42 17.37 -7.18 17.51
N ASP A 43 16.44 -6.38 16.99
CA ASP A 43 15.36 -6.88 16.12
C ASP A 43 15.89 -7.16 14.71
N LYS A 44 15.15 -7.95 13.93
CA LYS A 44 15.52 -8.31 12.56
C LYS A 44 14.45 -7.96 11.55
N PHE A 45 14.89 -7.56 10.38
CA PHE A 45 14.06 -7.38 9.20
C PHE A 45 14.24 -8.54 8.24
N ILE A 46 13.14 -9.19 7.88
CA ILE A 46 13.06 -10.13 6.76
C ILE A 46 12.73 -9.32 5.51
N CYS A 47 13.64 -9.27 4.54
CA CYS A 47 13.47 -8.44 3.36
C CYS A 47 12.73 -9.20 2.26
N TYR A 48 11.69 -8.58 1.71
CA TYR A 48 10.80 -9.16 0.71
C TYR A 48 10.61 -8.22 -0.47
N CYS A 49 10.90 -8.69 -1.68
CA CYS A 49 10.70 -7.94 -2.92
C CYS A 49 9.28 -8.16 -3.44
N THR A 50 8.41 -7.15 -3.33
CA THR A 50 6.95 -7.26 -3.49
C THR A 50 6.54 -7.67 -4.91
N ARG A 51 7.06 -7.00 -5.94
CA ARG A 51 6.57 -7.18 -7.32
C ARG A 51 6.90 -8.54 -7.92
N ILE A 52 8.06 -9.09 -7.58
CA ILE A 52 8.50 -10.43 -8.01
C ILE A 52 8.23 -11.50 -6.94
N GLN A 53 7.66 -11.10 -5.80
CA GLN A 53 7.21 -11.96 -4.70
C GLN A 53 8.30 -12.88 -4.09
N ARG A 54 9.47 -12.31 -3.77
CA ARG A 54 10.64 -13.09 -3.32
C ARG A 54 11.27 -12.58 -2.04
N PHE A 55 11.74 -13.49 -1.19
CA PHE A 55 12.59 -13.16 -0.02
C PHE A 55 14.02 -12.91 -0.46
N ILE A 56 14.53 -11.70 -0.20
CA ILE A 56 15.82 -11.21 -0.72
C ILE A 56 16.91 -11.10 0.34
N GLY A 57 16.57 -10.99 1.63
CA GLY A 57 17.60 -10.70 2.63
C GLY A 57 17.14 -10.70 4.08
N ILE A 58 18.12 -10.48 4.96
CA ILE A 58 17.94 -10.35 6.41
C ILE A 58 18.82 -9.19 6.88
N LEU A 59 18.21 -8.25 7.59
CA LEU A 59 18.90 -7.12 8.20
C LEU A 59 18.73 -7.20 9.72
N GLU A 60 19.79 -6.92 10.47
CA GLU A 60 19.74 -6.75 11.92
C GLU A 60 19.70 -5.26 12.25
N VAL A 61 18.74 -4.85 13.08
CA VAL A 61 18.59 -3.46 13.52
C VAL A 61 19.66 -3.14 14.56
N LEU A 62 20.40 -2.05 14.34
CA LEU A 62 21.51 -1.62 15.20
C LEU A 62 21.23 -0.33 15.99
N SER A 63 20.19 0.41 15.61
CA SER A 63 19.83 1.67 16.29
C SER A 63 18.32 1.78 16.51
N PRO A 64 17.88 2.68 17.40
CA PRO A 64 16.53 3.24 17.33
C PRO A 64 16.28 3.90 15.96
N TYR A 65 15.01 4.17 15.66
CA TYR A 65 14.66 4.92 14.45
C TYR A 65 15.20 6.36 14.53
N PHE A 66 15.48 6.95 13.36
CA PHE A 66 15.78 8.37 13.20
C PHE A 66 15.13 8.89 11.92
N ILE A 67 15.05 10.22 11.78
CA ILE A 67 14.50 10.86 10.58
C ILE A 67 15.66 11.49 9.81
N ASP A 68 15.83 11.07 8.56
CA ASP A 68 16.84 11.62 7.65
C ASP A 68 16.31 11.61 6.21
N SER A 69 16.36 12.77 5.56
CA SER A 69 15.86 12.99 4.21
C SER A 69 16.93 12.88 3.12
N LYS A 70 18.17 12.52 3.47
CA LYS A 70 19.25 12.33 2.49
C LYS A 70 18.88 11.20 1.52
N PRO A 71 18.78 11.39 0.20
CA PRO A 71 18.33 10.33 -0.70
C PRO A 71 19.22 9.08 -0.68
N ILE A 72 18.60 7.90 -0.55
CA ILE A 72 19.24 6.57 -0.60
C ILE A 72 18.51 5.67 -1.59
N PHE A 73 17.18 5.61 -1.50
CA PHE A 73 16.34 4.71 -2.28
C PHE A 73 15.73 5.37 -3.52
N ALA A 74 15.64 6.70 -3.51
CA ALA A 74 15.30 7.54 -4.65
C ALA A 74 16.45 8.51 -4.98
N GLU A 75 16.44 9.09 -6.18
CA GLU A 75 17.46 10.07 -6.59
C GLU A 75 17.28 11.44 -5.92
N ALA A 76 16.03 11.82 -5.65
CA ALA A 76 15.64 13.04 -4.95
C ALA A 76 14.31 12.80 -4.22
N ASP A 77 14.03 13.60 -3.18
CA ASP A 77 12.79 13.56 -2.40
C ASP A 77 12.42 12.13 -1.93
N ASP A 78 13.39 11.44 -1.35
CA ASP A 78 13.25 10.05 -0.91
C ASP A 78 12.12 9.91 0.13
N PRO A 79 11.05 9.15 -0.16
CA PRO A 79 9.92 9.01 0.76
C PRO A 79 10.25 8.17 2.00
N PHE A 80 11.35 7.41 1.98
CA PHE A 80 11.75 6.46 3.02
C PHE A 80 12.66 7.13 4.07
N VAL A 81 12.15 8.20 4.69
CA VAL A 81 12.89 9.06 5.63
C VAL A 81 12.95 8.53 7.06
N LEU A 82 12.05 7.63 7.45
CA LEU A 82 12.05 7.00 8.77
C LEU A 82 13.01 5.81 8.76
N ARG A 83 14.20 5.98 9.33
CA ARG A 83 15.35 5.11 9.07
C ARG A 83 15.89 4.40 10.31
N PHE A 84 16.56 3.29 10.06
CA PHE A 84 17.31 2.54 11.06
C PHE A 84 18.72 2.26 10.54
N ASN A 85 19.72 2.34 11.41
CA ASN A 85 21.01 1.74 11.12
C ASN A 85 20.83 0.23 11.19
N VAL A 86 21.31 -0.48 10.18
CA VAL A 86 21.16 -1.92 10.06
C VAL A 86 22.48 -2.57 9.67
N LYS A 87 22.60 -3.87 9.97
CA LYS A 87 23.63 -4.74 9.44
C LYS A 87 23.00 -5.71 8.46
N SER A 88 23.45 -5.69 7.20
CA SER A 88 23.07 -6.69 6.21
C SER A 88 23.69 -8.05 6.56
N ILE A 89 22.90 -8.95 7.14
CA ILE A 89 23.32 -10.34 7.42
C ILE A 89 23.32 -11.14 6.11
N ILE A 90 22.20 -11.10 5.39
CA ILE A 90 22.03 -11.76 4.08
C ILE A 90 21.44 -10.74 3.11
N TRP A 91 21.95 -10.74 1.88
CA TRP A 91 21.38 -9.98 0.78
C TRP A 91 21.67 -10.69 -0.54
N LEU A 92 20.65 -11.28 -1.14
CA LEU A 92 20.74 -12.10 -2.34
C LEU A 92 20.46 -11.25 -3.59
N PRO A 93 21.15 -11.52 -4.71
CA PRO A 93 20.70 -11.06 -6.03
C PRO A 93 19.25 -11.49 -6.30
N LEU A 94 18.50 -10.70 -7.07
CA LEU A 94 17.08 -10.96 -7.31
C LEU A 94 16.85 -12.32 -8.01
N GLU A 95 17.77 -12.73 -8.88
CA GLU A 95 17.79 -14.02 -9.59
C GLU A 95 17.96 -15.21 -8.63
N LYS A 96 18.49 -14.97 -7.44
CA LYS A 96 18.79 -15.98 -6.42
C LYS A 96 17.91 -15.84 -5.17
N SER A 97 17.06 -14.83 -5.14
CA SER A 97 16.08 -14.64 -4.09
C SER A 97 15.01 -15.73 -4.14
N ILE A 98 14.48 -16.13 -2.98
CA ILE A 98 13.61 -17.30 -2.86
C ILE A 98 12.16 -16.86 -3.09
N PRO A 99 11.47 -17.32 -4.16
CA PRO A 99 10.06 -17.03 -4.37
C PRO A 99 9.20 -17.63 -3.25
N ILE A 100 8.17 -16.90 -2.81
CA ILE A 100 7.23 -17.41 -1.78
C ILE A 100 6.48 -18.66 -2.25
N HIS A 101 6.21 -18.75 -3.56
CA HIS A 101 5.52 -19.87 -4.19
C HIS A 101 6.38 -21.11 -4.38
N GLU A 102 7.66 -21.11 -3.98
CA GLU A 102 8.43 -22.36 -3.93
C GLU A 102 7.89 -23.28 -2.83
N ASN A 103 7.72 -24.57 -3.11
CA ASN A 103 7.20 -25.55 -2.13
C ASN A 103 7.99 -25.54 -0.81
N ILE A 104 9.31 -25.33 -0.89
CA ILE A 104 10.15 -25.23 0.31
C ILE A 104 9.69 -24.10 1.25
N ILE A 105 9.13 -23.02 0.72
CA ILE A 105 8.60 -21.91 1.50
C ILE A 105 7.10 -22.10 1.76
N TRP A 106 6.32 -22.25 0.68
CA TRP A 106 4.86 -22.31 0.72
C TRP A 106 4.30 -23.34 1.69
N ASP A 107 4.90 -24.53 1.74
CA ASP A 107 4.36 -25.63 2.55
C ASP A 107 4.77 -25.52 4.03
N ASN A 108 5.63 -24.55 4.38
CA ASN A 108 6.24 -24.45 5.72
C ASN A 108 5.83 -23.18 6.49
N LEU A 109 5.47 -22.08 5.82
CA LEU A 109 5.03 -20.88 6.54
C LEU A 109 3.63 -21.07 7.12
N SER A 110 3.42 -20.58 8.34
CA SER A 110 2.17 -20.78 9.07
C SER A 110 0.92 -20.26 8.35
N PHE A 111 1.09 -19.22 7.54
CA PHE A 111 0.03 -18.52 6.81
C PHE A 111 -0.13 -18.95 5.34
N THR A 112 0.74 -19.81 4.80
CA THR A 112 0.59 -20.36 3.42
C THR A 112 0.30 -21.86 3.41
N LYS A 113 0.81 -22.64 4.36
CA LYS A 113 0.79 -24.11 4.34
C LYS A 113 -0.59 -24.78 4.25
N ASN A 114 -1.63 -24.07 4.68
CA ASN A 114 -3.01 -24.56 4.67
C ASN A 114 -3.84 -23.98 3.52
N LEU A 115 -3.23 -23.17 2.65
CA LEU A 115 -3.87 -22.58 1.50
C LEU A 115 -3.65 -23.45 0.26
N LEU A 116 -4.60 -23.39 -0.67
CA LEU A 116 -4.38 -23.89 -2.02
C LEU A 116 -3.15 -23.21 -2.62
N LYS A 117 -2.36 -23.98 -3.37
CA LYS A 117 -1.15 -23.49 -4.03
C LYS A 117 -1.48 -22.24 -4.85
N ASP A 118 -0.62 -21.22 -4.74
CA ASP A 118 -0.73 -19.93 -5.43
C ASP A 118 -1.98 -19.09 -5.07
N SER A 119 -2.65 -19.41 -3.95
CA SER A 119 -3.72 -18.57 -3.40
C SER A 119 -3.21 -17.17 -3.05
N ASN A 120 -4.05 -16.14 -3.21
CA ASN A 120 -3.69 -14.77 -2.80
C ASN A 120 -4.02 -14.45 -1.33
N GLN A 121 -4.63 -15.39 -0.60
CA GLN A 121 -5.10 -15.15 0.77
C GLN A 121 -3.98 -14.89 1.80
N TRP A 122 -2.71 -15.12 1.46
CA TRP A 122 -1.57 -14.82 2.35
C TRP A 122 -1.05 -13.39 2.20
N THR A 123 -1.39 -12.70 1.09
CA THR A 123 -0.75 -11.45 0.68
C THR A 123 -0.89 -10.32 1.71
N TYR A 124 -1.88 -10.40 2.59
CA TYR A 124 -2.02 -9.49 3.74
C TYR A 124 -0.78 -9.43 4.65
N MET A 125 0.02 -10.50 4.68
CA MET A 125 1.28 -10.54 5.43
C MET A 125 2.36 -9.60 4.85
N VAL A 126 2.24 -9.18 3.58
CA VAL A 126 3.21 -8.37 2.84
C VAL A 126 2.61 -7.09 2.23
N PHE A 127 1.48 -6.58 2.76
CA PHE A 127 0.92 -5.31 2.29
C PHE A 127 1.64 -4.08 2.85
N SER A 128 2.26 -4.19 4.03
CA SER A 128 2.96 -3.04 4.59
C SER A 128 4.20 -3.40 5.41
N SER A 129 5.16 -2.49 5.43
CA SER A 129 6.38 -2.57 6.23
C SER A 129 6.61 -1.28 7.04
N PRO A 130 7.27 -1.38 8.21
CA PRO A 130 7.58 -2.64 8.89
C PRO A 130 6.30 -3.23 9.48
N ARG A 131 6.19 -4.57 9.52
CA ARG A 131 5.09 -5.28 10.19
C ARG A 131 5.62 -6.49 10.95
N LEU A 132 5.20 -6.67 12.20
CA LEU A 132 5.60 -7.79 13.04
C LEU A 132 5.18 -9.11 12.38
N TRP A 133 6.13 -10.05 12.28
CA TRP A 133 5.92 -11.37 11.68
C TRP A 133 6.07 -12.50 12.70
N PRO A 134 5.43 -13.67 12.47
CA PRO A 134 5.54 -14.81 13.38
C PRO A 134 7.00 -15.27 13.52
N THR A 135 7.48 -15.36 14.77
CA THR A 135 8.88 -15.70 15.08
C THR A 135 9.31 -17.03 14.44
N LYS A 136 8.49 -18.07 14.55
CA LYS A 136 8.82 -19.41 14.01
C LYS A 136 8.97 -19.41 12.49
N ASP A 137 8.12 -18.65 11.79
CA ASP A 137 8.21 -18.52 10.33
C ASP A 137 9.48 -17.76 9.94
N CYS A 138 9.86 -16.74 10.71
CA CYS A 138 11.07 -15.96 10.46
C CYS A 138 12.35 -16.73 10.77
N GLU A 139 12.39 -17.53 11.84
CA GLU A 139 13.50 -18.43 12.14
C GLU A 139 13.71 -19.45 11.02
N PHE A 140 12.62 -20.00 10.48
CA PHE A 140 12.65 -20.89 9.32
C PHE A 140 13.19 -20.17 8.08
N LEU A 141 12.66 -18.98 7.76
CA LEU A 141 13.13 -18.18 6.62
C LEU A 141 14.60 -17.79 6.76
N GLU A 142 15.05 -17.47 7.98
CA GLU A 142 16.45 -17.16 8.27
C GLU A 142 17.36 -18.35 7.93
N GLN A 143 16.98 -19.56 8.34
CA GLN A 143 17.71 -20.77 7.96
C GLN A 143 17.75 -20.96 6.44
N LYS A 144 16.63 -20.78 5.75
CA LYS A 144 16.56 -20.95 4.29
C LYS A 144 17.34 -19.90 3.50
N LEU A 145 17.33 -18.65 3.94
CA LEU A 145 18.13 -17.59 3.35
C LEU A 145 19.64 -17.80 3.59
N ILE A 146 20.03 -18.30 4.76
CA ILE A 146 21.43 -18.67 5.04
C ILE A 146 21.88 -19.85 4.18
N GLU A 147 21.05 -20.89 4.04
CA GLU A 147 21.31 -22.03 3.14
C GLU A 147 21.45 -21.56 1.69
N GLN A 148 20.49 -20.74 1.23
CA GLN A 148 20.48 -20.22 -0.13
C GLN A 148 21.68 -19.30 -0.42
N ASN A 149 22.14 -18.52 0.57
CA ASN A 149 23.34 -17.71 0.42
C ASN A 149 24.61 -18.56 0.21
N LYS A 150 24.63 -19.82 0.67
CA LYS A 150 25.72 -20.76 0.41
C LYS A 150 25.56 -21.50 -0.91
N ILE A 151 24.34 -22.00 -1.20
CA ILE A 151 24.06 -22.82 -2.39
C ILE A 151 24.06 -21.97 -3.66
N GLN A 152 23.60 -20.71 -3.57
CA GLN A 152 23.48 -19.80 -4.71
C GLN A 152 22.63 -20.37 -5.85
N LYS A 153 21.55 -21.10 -5.52
CA LYS A 153 20.62 -21.68 -6.51
C LYS A 153 19.93 -20.55 -7.29
N ASP A 154 19.91 -20.64 -8.62
CA ASP A 154 19.14 -19.70 -9.41
C ASP A 154 17.64 -20.04 -9.40
N TYR A 155 16.83 -18.99 -9.26
CA TYR A 155 15.39 -18.99 -9.44
C TYR A 155 15.11 -18.07 -10.64
N PRO A 156 15.07 -18.60 -11.88
CA PRO A 156 14.89 -17.76 -13.06
C PRO A 156 13.60 -16.94 -12.99
N PHE A 157 13.62 -15.75 -13.58
CA PHE A 157 12.42 -14.92 -13.70
C PHE A 157 11.45 -15.57 -14.69
N LEU A 158 10.16 -15.54 -14.36
CA LEU A 158 9.11 -15.85 -15.32
C LEU A 158 8.92 -14.67 -16.27
N GLU A 159 8.28 -14.89 -17.43
CA GLU A 159 8.03 -13.81 -18.40
C GLU A 159 7.29 -12.61 -17.76
N ASN A 160 6.36 -12.89 -16.84
CA ASN A 160 5.65 -11.87 -16.06
C ASN A 160 6.58 -11.12 -15.09
N ASP A 161 7.55 -11.79 -14.46
CA ASP A 161 8.54 -11.15 -13.60
C ASP A 161 9.42 -10.20 -14.43
N GLU A 162 9.84 -10.62 -15.63
CA GLU A 162 10.64 -9.78 -16.52
C GLU A 162 9.88 -8.52 -16.95
N LYS A 163 8.59 -8.63 -17.27
CA LYS A 163 7.73 -7.47 -17.55
C LYS A 163 7.67 -6.55 -16.33
N LYS A 164 7.49 -7.12 -15.13
CA LYS A 164 7.52 -6.40 -13.84
C LYS A 164 8.89 -5.86 -13.45
N LEU A 165 9.96 -6.14 -14.19
CA LEU A 165 11.29 -5.56 -13.99
C LEU A 165 11.61 -4.49 -15.05
N LYS A 166 10.97 -4.56 -16.23
CA LYS A 166 11.13 -3.61 -17.34
C LYS A 166 10.25 -2.37 -17.13
N PHE A 167 10.70 -1.42 -16.31
CA PHE A 167 10.06 -0.11 -16.25
C PHE A 167 10.80 0.94 -17.07
N THR A 168 10.05 1.88 -17.61
CA THR A 168 10.62 3.07 -18.23
C THR A 168 10.81 4.12 -17.15
N LYS A 169 12.06 4.52 -16.91
CA LYS A 169 12.32 5.75 -16.14
C LYS A 169 12.12 6.95 -17.07
N ILE A 170 11.26 7.87 -16.67
CA ILE A 170 11.15 9.18 -17.33
C ILE A 170 11.71 10.27 -16.43
N ARG A 171 12.33 11.28 -17.04
CA ARG A 171 12.72 12.51 -16.34
C ARG A 171 11.55 13.48 -16.34
N VAL A 172 11.05 13.78 -15.14
CA VAL A 172 10.06 14.83 -14.93
C VAL A 172 10.78 16.13 -14.57
N ASN A 173 10.45 17.20 -15.30
CA ASN A 173 10.93 18.57 -15.07
C ASN A 173 12.46 18.74 -14.97
N ASN A 174 13.25 17.95 -15.70
CA ASN A 174 14.72 17.98 -15.72
C ASN A 174 15.42 17.81 -14.35
N LYS A 175 14.72 17.35 -13.31
CA LYS A 175 15.27 17.23 -11.95
C LYS A 175 14.96 15.92 -11.23
N LYS A 176 13.83 15.25 -11.51
CA LYS A 176 13.41 14.02 -10.81
C LYS A 176 13.17 12.88 -11.82
N GLU A 177 13.90 11.77 -11.70
CA GLU A 177 13.57 10.54 -12.43
C GLU A 177 12.46 9.78 -11.71
N THR A 178 11.52 9.23 -12.47
CA THR A 178 10.45 8.41 -11.91
C THR A 178 10.09 7.24 -12.79
N THR A 179 9.81 6.14 -12.11
CA THR A 179 9.36 4.89 -12.69
C THR A 179 7.92 5.05 -13.16
N VAL A 180 7.70 4.86 -14.45
CA VAL A 180 6.37 4.86 -15.04
C VAL A 180 6.12 3.57 -15.80
N THR A 181 4.85 3.18 -15.83
CA THR A 181 4.38 2.05 -16.63
C THR A 181 3.75 2.60 -17.90
N VAL A 182 4.29 2.19 -19.06
CA VAL A 182 3.63 2.42 -20.35
C VAL A 182 2.71 1.22 -20.58
N PRO A 183 1.38 1.41 -20.61
CA PRO A 183 0.48 0.30 -20.94
C PRO A 183 0.78 -0.18 -22.36
N GLU A 184 1.01 -1.48 -22.54
CA GLU A 184 0.61 -2.12 -23.80
C GLU A 184 -0.92 -2.07 -23.83
N ASN A 185 -1.55 -1.96 -25.01
CA ASN A 185 -3.00 -1.78 -25.14
C ASN A 185 -3.77 -2.94 -24.49
N GLU A 186 -3.94 -2.91 -23.19
CA GLU A 186 -4.91 -3.70 -22.45
C GLU A 186 -6.17 -2.85 -22.49
N GLU A 187 -7.09 -3.24 -23.38
CA GLU A 187 -8.48 -2.83 -23.25
C GLU A 187 -8.87 -3.17 -21.80
N ASP A 188 -9.25 -2.15 -21.01
CA ASP A 188 -9.92 -2.37 -19.74
C ASP A 188 -11.07 -3.32 -20.05
N ASN A 189 -10.89 -4.61 -19.74
CA ASN A 189 -11.94 -5.58 -19.92
C ASN A 189 -13.04 -5.11 -18.99
N ASN A 190 -14.06 -4.45 -19.55
CA ASN A 190 -15.31 -4.13 -18.90
C ASN A 190 -15.96 -5.48 -18.58
N ILE A 191 -15.52 -6.09 -17.48
CA ILE A 191 -16.14 -7.29 -16.94
C ILE A 191 -17.55 -6.86 -16.60
N GLU A 192 -18.55 -7.49 -17.21
CA GLU A 192 -19.95 -7.22 -16.96
C GLU A 192 -20.20 -7.19 -15.44
N THR A 193 -20.72 -6.06 -14.95
CA THR A 193 -21.09 -5.85 -13.54
C THR A 193 -21.96 -7.01 -13.06
N ASN A 194 -21.38 -7.94 -12.28
CA ASN A 194 -22.17 -9.01 -11.69
C ASN A 194 -22.87 -8.47 -10.43
N ASN A 195 -24.11 -8.91 -10.18
CA ASN A 195 -24.91 -8.42 -9.06
C ASN A 195 -24.31 -8.74 -7.67
N GLN A 196 -23.34 -9.66 -7.61
CA GLN A 196 -22.59 -9.99 -6.40
C GLN A 196 -21.49 -8.96 -6.11
N ASP A 197 -20.81 -8.48 -7.15
CA ASP A 197 -19.71 -7.51 -7.03
C ASP A 197 -20.26 -6.14 -6.59
N HIS A 198 -21.40 -5.69 -7.15
CA HIS A 198 -22.07 -4.48 -6.66
C HIS A 198 -22.46 -4.55 -5.18
N ARG A 199 -22.64 -5.75 -4.60
CA ARG A 199 -22.90 -5.89 -3.16
C ARG A 199 -21.62 -5.83 -2.33
N ALA A 200 -20.50 -6.30 -2.87
CA ALA A 200 -19.21 -6.29 -2.19
C ALA A 200 -18.72 -4.86 -1.98
N SER A 201 -18.63 -4.06 -3.05
CA SER A 201 -18.33 -2.61 -2.98
C SER A 201 -19.19 -1.85 -1.96
N ILE A 202 -20.52 -2.02 -1.99
CA ILE A 202 -21.43 -1.36 -1.02
C ILE A 202 -21.13 -1.77 0.43
N LYS A 203 -20.80 -3.03 0.67
CA LYS A 203 -20.40 -3.50 2.01
C LYS A 203 -19.10 -2.86 2.46
N ILE A 204 -18.12 -2.73 1.57
CA ILE A 204 -16.85 -2.05 1.86
C ILE A 204 -17.06 -0.56 2.14
N GLN A 205 -17.89 0.13 1.37
CA GLN A 205 -18.27 1.53 1.63
C GLN A 205 -18.93 1.69 3.01
N ALA A 206 -19.80 0.75 3.40
CA ALA A 206 -20.40 0.73 4.74
C ALA A 206 -19.35 0.51 5.85
N HIS A 207 -18.40 -0.41 5.67
CA HIS A 207 -17.32 -0.62 6.63
C HIS A 207 -16.40 0.61 6.74
N LEU A 208 -16.04 1.24 5.63
CA LEU A 208 -15.27 2.50 5.64
C LEU A 208 -16.01 3.62 6.39
N SER A 209 -17.34 3.67 6.25
CA SER A 209 -18.18 4.64 6.97
C SER A 209 -18.19 4.37 8.47
N GLU A 210 -18.36 3.11 8.87
CA GLU A 210 -18.34 2.68 10.27
C GLU A 210 -16.97 2.92 10.94
N ILE A 211 -15.88 2.59 10.24
CA ILE A 211 -14.50 2.82 10.71
C ILE A 211 -14.27 4.32 10.91
N GLY A 212 -14.64 5.16 9.94
CA GLY A 212 -14.48 6.60 10.03
C GLY A 212 -15.28 7.20 11.19
N GLU A 213 -16.52 6.74 11.40
CA GLU A 213 -17.34 7.16 12.53
C GLU A 213 -16.71 6.80 13.89
N LYS A 214 -16.22 5.57 14.04
CA LYS A 214 -15.53 5.11 15.25
C LYS A 214 -14.25 5.92 15.54
N LEU A 215 -13.56 6.39 14.50
CA LEU A 215 -12.40 7.28 14.61
C LEU A 215 -12.78 8.77 14.85
N GLY A 216 -14.08 9.08 14.94
CA GLY A 216 -14.58 10.43 15.24
C GLY A 216 -14.65 11.36 14.03
N TYR A 217 -14.69 10.82 12.81
CA TYR A 217 -14.94 11.59 11.59
C TYR A 217 -16.43 11.75 11.33
N LYS A 218 -16.75 12.85 10.64
CA LYS A 218 -18.02 12.95 9.92
C LYS A 218 -17.87 12.29 8.57
N ILE A 219 -18.88 11.55 8.16
CA ILE A 219 -18.89 10.76 6.93
C ILE A 219 -19.75 11.47 5.89
N TRP A 220 -19.25 11.54 4.68
CA TRP A 220 -20.06 11.93 3.54
C TRP A 220 -20.00 10.82 2.48
N ILE A 221 -21.18 10.46 1.97
CA ILE A 221 -21.38 9.45 0.93
C ILE A 221 -22.29 10.00 -0.18
N PRO A 222 -22.06 9.65 -1.46
CA PRO A 222 -22.87 10.07 -2.59
C PRO A 222 -24.33 9.67 -2.45
N ARG A 223 -25.24 10.52 -2.98
CA ARG A 223 -26.68 10.25 -2.97
C ARG A 223 -27.08 8.91 -3.64
N PRO A 224 -26.49 8.48 -4.77
CA PRO A 224 -26.90 7.24 -5.45
C PRO A 224 -26.80 5.99 -4.58
N ASP A 225 -25.74 5.85 -3.78
CA ASP A 225 -25.48 4.63 -2.99
C ASP A 225 -25.83 4.77 -1.51
N ARG A 226 -26.09 5.99 -1.03
CA ARG A 226 -26.46 6.30 0.36
C ARG A 226 -27.53 5.36 0.94
N ASN A 227 -28.64 5.16 0.22
CA ASN A 227 -29.73 4.31 0.71
C ASN A 227 -29.36 2.83 0.86
N LYS A 228 -28.38 2.34 0.08
CA LYS A 228 -27.91 0.94 0.17
C LYS A 228 -26.93 0.80 1.33
N ILE A 229 -26.00 1.75 1.47
CA ILE A 229 -25.02 1.80 2.55
C ILE A 229 -25.73 1.89 3.92
N LEU A 230 -26.76 2.74 4.02
CA LEU A 230 -27.53 2.92 5.26
C LEU A 230 -28.31 1.68 5.74
N LYS A 231 -28.45 0.65 4.89
CA LYS A 231 -29.01 -0.64 5.31
C LYS A 231 -27.98 -1.54 6.02
N LEU A 232 -26.68 -1.25 5.83
CA LEU A 232 -25.56 -2.02 6.38
C LEU A 232 -24.83 -1.28 7.51
N TRP A 233 -24.89 0.05 7.50
CA TRP A 233 -24.32 0.92 8.53
C TRP A 233 -25.37 1.92 9.01
N GLU A 234 -25.61 1.93 10.32
CA GLU A 234 -26.52 2.87 10.97
C GLU A 234 -25.71 4.01 11.62
N PRO A 235 -25.71 5.22 11.05
CA PRO A 235 -24.93 6.33 11.59
C PRO A 235 -25.45 6.76 12.97
N LYS A 236 -24.53 7.01 13.90
CA LYS A 236 -24.80 7.77 15.12
C LYS A 236 -25.24 9.18 14.75
N ASN A 237 -26.09 9.80 15.58
CA ASN A 237 -26.60 11.16 15.31
C ASN A 237 -25.46 12.12 14.92
N GLU A 238 -25.65 12.83 13.80
CA GLU A 238 -24.72 13.82 13.22
C GLU A 238 -23.41 13.30 12.59
N SER A 239 -23.19 11.97 12.52
CA SER A 239 -22.01 11.42 11.86
C SER A 239 -22.11 11.53 10.34
N LEU A 240 -23.27 11.22 9.76
CA LEU A 240 -23.53 11.39 8.32
C LEU A 240 -23.84 12.85 7.98
N LEU A 241 -23.13 13.38 6.98
CA LEU A 241 -23.33 14.71 6.43
C LEU A 241 -24.30 14.69 5.25
N GLU A 242 -25.35 15.49 5.34
CA GLU A 242 -26.27 15.72 4.23
C GLU A 242 -25.65 16.55 3.11
N GLU A 243 -24.84 17.55 3.50
CA GLU A 243 -24.12 18.45 2.60
C GLU A 243 -22.65 18.53 2.97
N LEU A 244 -21.79 18.70 1.96
CA LEU A 244 -20.36 18.91 2.18
C LEU A 244 -20.13 20.28 2.82
N PRO A 245 -19.39 20.37 3.93
CA PRO A 245 -19.21 21.62 4.69
C PRO A 245 -18.20 22.59 4.05
N LEU A 246 -18.02 22.53 2.73
CA LEU A 246 -16.90 23.11 2.00
C LEU A 246 -17.36 24.20 1.04
N VAL A 247 -16.63 25.32 1.03
CA VAL A 247 -16.76 26.39 0.04
C VAL A 247 -15.91 26.03 -1.18
N PHE A 248 -16.30 24.98 -1.88
CA PHE A 248 -15.70 24.64 -3.17
C PHE A 248 -16.52 25.24 -4.31
N ASP A 249 -15.88 25.54 -5.43
CA ASP A 249 -16.60 25.88 -6.65
C ASP A 249 -17.44 24.69 -7.16
N ASP A 250 -18.44 24.98 -7.98
CA ASP A 250 -19.38 23.98 -8.49
C ASP A 250 -18.70 22.84 -9.26
N THR A 251 -17.58 23.12 -9.92
CA THR A 251 -16.78 22.15 -10.68
C THR A 251 -16.12 21.13 -9.76
N THR A 252 -15.44 21.60 -8.71
CA THR A 252 -14.82 20.78 -7.67
C THR A 252 -15.86 19.97 -6.92
N LEU A 253 -17.01 20.58 -6.60
CA LEU A 253 -18.12 19.89 -5.97
C LEU A 253 -18.70 18.76 -6.84
N LYS A 254 -18.64 18.84 -8.17
CA LYS A 254 -19.11 17.76 -9.04
C LYS A 254 -18.19 16.56 -9.00
N THR A 255 -16.87 16.78 -9.06
CA THR A 255 -15.88 15.70 -8.95
C THR A 255 -15.97 15.03 -7.59
N ILE A 256 -15.98 15.81 -6.50
CA ILE A 256 -16.06 15.31 -5.13
C ILE A 256 -17.37 14.56 -4.88
N ARG A 257 -18.48 15.01 -5.49
CA ARG A 257 -19.79 14.38 -5.33
C ARG A 257 -19.90 12.94 -5.84
N ASN A 258 -18.91 12.49 -6.61
CA ASN A 258 -18.86 11.14 -7.11
C ASN A 258 -17.85 10.28 -6.36
N ILE A 259 -17.16 10.79 -5.34
CA ILE A 259 -16.23 9.96 -4.55
C ILE A 259 -17.04 9.13 -3.55
N ASP A 260 -16.79 7.83 -3.48
CA ASP A 260 -17.64 6.88 -2.74
C ASP A 260 -17.73 7.17 -1.23
N VAL A 261 -16.61 7.47 -0.57
CA VAL A 261 -16.61 7.79 0.86
C VAL A 261 -15.62 8.90 1.16
N LEU A 262 -16.05 9.91 1.90
CA LEU A 262 -15.19 10.98 2.41
C LEU A 262 -15.24 11.02 3.93
N TRP A 263 -14.06 11.15 4.55
CA TRP A 263 -13.92 11.40 5.96
C TRP A 263 -13.59 12.86 6.20
N ILE A 264 -14.42 13.51 7.01
CA ILE A 264 -14.40 14.95 7.22
C ILE A 264 -14.18 15.23 8.70
N ARG A 265 -13.22 16.13 8.99
CA ARG A 265 -12.99 16.64 10.33
C ARG A 265 -13.16 18.16 10.31
N LYS A 266 -14.08 18.65 11.14
CA LYS A 266 -14.51 20.06 11.14
C LYS A 266 -15.07 20.46 9.76
N ARG A 267 -14.28 21.16 8.95
CA ARG A 267 -14.64 21.61 7.59
C ARG A 267 -13.57 21.24 6.56
N ALA A 268 -12.82 20.17 6.79
CA ALA A 268 -11.78 19.71 5.89
C ALA A 268 -11.96 18.21 5.61
N ILE A 269 -11.76 17.84 4.34
CA ILE A 269 -11.63 16.43 3.95
C ILE A 269 -10.26 15.96 4.46
N VAL A 270 -10.25 14.87 5.22
CA VAL A 270 -9.02 14.25 5.74
C VAL A 270 -8.64 13.06 4.89
N ARG A 271 -9.64 12.23 4.52
CA ARG A 271 -9.44 11.09 3.63
C ARG A 271 -10.54 11.00 2.57
N ALA A 272 -10.16 10.54 1.39
CA ALA A 272 -11.08 10.20 0.30
C ALA A 272 -10.83 8.76 -0.15
N PHE A 273 -11.91 8.01 -0.31
CA PHE A 273 -11.87 6.60 -0.71
C PHE A 273 -12.71 6.40 -1.95
N GLU A 274 -12.10 5.73 -2.91
CA GLU A 274 -12.72 5.28 -4.14
C GLU A 274 -12.76 3.76 -4.14
N VAL A 275 -13.94 3.16 -4.14
CA VAL A 275 -14.14 1.73 -3.98
C VAL A 275 -14.38 1.10 -5.36
N GLU A 276 -13.31 0.53 -5.91
CA GLU A 276 -13.30 -0.04 -7.25
C GLU A 276 -13.57 -1.55 -7.21
N ASP A 277 -14.62 -1.98 -7.90
CA ASP A 277 -14.98 -3.40 -8.06
C ASP A 277 -14.82 -3.84 -9.52
N THR A 278 -15.70 -3.32 -10.39
CA THR A 278 -15.77 -3.62 -11.83
C THR A 278 -15.76 -2.36 -12.70
N THR A 279 -15.94 -1.18 -12.10
CA THR A 279 -15.73 0.11 -12.77
C THR A 279 -14.28 0.25 -13.27
N SER A 280 -14.09 1.08 -14.31
CA SER A 280 -12.74 1.36 -14.79
C SER A 280 -11.94 2.02 -13.66
N ILE A 281 -10.91 1.31 -13.17
CA ILE A 281 -9.96 1.80 -12.16
C ILE A 281 -9.47 3.21 -12.52
N TYR A 282 -9.29 3.45 -13.82
CA TYR A 282 -8.86 4.72 -14.37
C TYR A 282 -9.81 5.89 -14.00
N SER A 283 -11.13 5.67 -14.01
CA SER A 283 -12.10 6.71 -13.67
C SER A 283 -12.08 7.12 -12.19
N GLY A 284 -11.86 6.16 -11.28
CA GLY A 284 -11.63 6.46 -9.86
C GLY A 284 -10.34 7.21 -9.62
N ILE A 285 -9.25 6.77 -10.25
CA ILE A 285 -7.96 7.44 -10.17
C ILE A 285 -8.05 8.88 -10.69
N LEU A 286 -8.77 9.12 -11.80
CA LEU A 286 -8.94 10.47 -12.34
C LEU A 286 -9.69 11.39 -11.36
N ARG A 287 -10.74 10.88 -10.68
CA ARG A 287 -11.45 11.64 -9.64
C ARG A 287 -10.53 12.02 -8.46
N MET A 288 -9.63 11.13 -8.07
CA MET A 288 -8.63 11.42 -7.03
C MET A 288 -7.59 12.45 -7.51
N ALA A 289 -7.12 12.33 -8.75
CA ALA A 289 -6.17 13.26 -9.34
C ALA A 289 -6.76 14.67 -9.49
N ASP A 290 -8.02 14.77 -9.93
CA ASP A 290 -8.77 16.02 -10.02
C ASP A 290 -8.92 16.66 -8.64
N LEU A 291 -9.27 15.89 -7.60
CA LEU A 291 -9.37 16.40 -6.22
C LEU A 291 -8.06 17.03 -5.75
N LEU A 292 -6.92 16.36 -5.95
CA LEU A 292 -5.62 16.88 -5.55
C LEU A 292 -5.21 18.12 -6.36
N SER A 293 -5.56 18.16 -7.64
CA SER A 293 -5.24 19.28 -8.54
C SER A 293 -6.06 20.52 -8.24
N LEU A 294 -7.34 20.34 -7.87
CA LEU A 294 -8.24 21.44 -7.52
C LEU A 294 -7.97 21.98 -6.11
N GLN A 295 -7.40 21.17 -5.22
CA GLN A 295 -7.15 21.53 -3.82
C GLN A 295 -5.68 21.28 -3.40
N PRO A 296 -4.71 21.96 -4.03
CA PRO A 296 -3.29 21.74 -3.78
C PRO A 296 -2.84 22.19 -2.38
N MET A 297 -3.63 22.99 -1.66
CA MET A 297 -3.29 23.41 -0.29
C MET A 297 -3.78 22.45 0.79
N LEU A 298 -4.67 21.51 0.47
CA LEU A 298 -5.26 20.58 1.45
C LEU A 298 -4.46 19.28 1.54
N ASP A 299 -4.05 18.87 2.73
CA ASP A 299 -3.43 17.58 2.97
C ASP A 299 -4.50 16.49 3.05
N ILE A 300 -4.97 16.01 1.88
CA ILE A 300 -5.98 14.96 1.76
C ILE A 300 -5.27 13.65 1.43
N LYS A 301 -5.45 12.63 2.28
CA LYS A 301 -4.99 11.27 1.96
C LYS A 301 -6.01 10.60 1.06
N ILE A 302 -5.58 10.15 -0.12
CA ILE A 302 -6.45 9.56 -1.13
C ILE A 302 -6.15 8.05 -1.27
N HIS A 303 -7.22 7.27 -1.42
CA HIS A 303 -7.15 5.81 -1.37
C HIS A 303 -8.00 5.19 -2.49
N ILE A 304 -7.40 4.28 -3.25
CA ILE A 304 -8.15 3.31 -4.06
C ILE A 304 -8.34 2.06 -3.23
N VAL A 305 -9.59 1.63 -3.08
CA VAL A 305 -9.97 0.44 -2.30
C VAL A 305 -10.51 -0.59 -3.27
N ALA A 306 -9.85 -1.74 -3.41
CA ALA A 306 -10.27 -2.77 -4.37
C ALA A 306 -9.97 -4.19 -3.87
N PRO A 307 -10.49 -5.25 -4.51
CA PRO A 307 -10.05 -6.62 -4.28
C PRO A 307 -8.55 -6.82 -4.57
N THR A 308 -7.93 -7.75 -3.86
CA THR A 308 -6.50 -8.08 -3.96
C THR A 308 -6.08 -8.44 -5.38
N GLU A 309 -6.97 -9.06 -6.14
CA GLU A 309 -6.75 -9.43 -7.55
C GLU A 309 -6.56 -8.21 -8.46
N ARG A 310 -7.10 -7.04 -8.08
CA ARG A 310 -7.00 -5.79 -8.86
C ARG A 310 -5.80 -4.93 -8.45
N ARG A 311 -5.06 -5.30 -7.41
CA ARG A 311 -3.92 -4.53 -6.87
C ARG A 311 -2.89 -4.15 -7.94
N ASP A 312 -2.43 -5.12 -8.72
CA ASP A 312 -1.42 -4.87 -9.76
C ASP A 312 -1.96 -3.93 -10.85
N ALA A 313 -3.22 -4.07 -11.24
CA ALA A 313 -3.88 -3.17 -12.20
C ALA A 313 -4.00 -1.73 -11.64
N VAL A 314 -4.34 -1.56 -10.36
CA VAL A 314 -4.35 -0.25 -9.69
C VAL A 314 -2.97 0.39 -9.75
N PHE A 315 -1.92 -0.34 -9.40
CA PHE A 315 -0.55 0.18 -9.41
C PHE A 315 -0.05 0.52 -10.82
N GLN A 316 -0.40 -0.28 -11.83
CA GLN A 316 -0.11 0.05 -13.22
C GLN A 316 -0.77 1.36 -13.65
N GLN A 317 -2.04 1.59 -13.27
CA GLN A 317 -2.75 2.83 -13.60
C GLN A 317 -2.19 4.03 -12.84
N LEU A 318 -1.85 3.89 -11.54
CA LEU A 318 -1.24 4.95 -10.72
C LEU A 318 0.15 5.39 -11.22
N THR A 319 0.89 4.48 -11.86
CA THR A 319 2.24 4.73 -12.38
C THR A 319 2.24 5.19 -13.84
N ARG A 320 1.09 5.55 -14.42
CA ARG A 320 1.04 6.07 -15.80
C ARG A 320 1.77 7.43 -15.93
N PRO A 321 2.45 7.69 -17.06
CA PRO A 321 3.20 8.94 -17.28
C PRO A 321 2.40 10.22 -17.06
N VAL A 322 1.11 10.22 -17.39
CA VAL A 322 0.23 11.38 -17.21
C VAL A 322 0.09 11.82 -15.75
N PHE A 323 0.21 10.88 -14.80
CA PHE A 323 0.13 11.14 -13.37
C PHE A 323 1.49 11.40 -12.70
N ALA A 324 2.57 11.37 -13.48
CA ALA A 324 3.90 11.70 -13.01
C ALA A 324 4.16 13.22 -13.00
N VAL A 325 3.25 14.06 -13.47
CA VAL A 325 3.45 15.52 -13.49
C VAL A 325 2.29 16.21 -12.80
N MET A 326 2.28 16.18 -11.46
CA MET A 326 1.33 16.93 -10.65
C MET A 326 2.06 17.88 -9.69
N GLU A 327 1.38 18.94 -9.26
CA GLU A 327 1.96 19.98 -8.38
C GLU A 327 2.51 19.42 -7.06
N LYS A 328 1.83 18.41 -6.49
CA LYS A 328 2.21 17.76 -5.22
C LYS A 328 3.21 16.62 -5.34
N GLY A 329 3.66 16.28 -6.54
CA GLY A 329 4.44 15.08 -6.80
C GLY A 329 3.61 13.98 -7.45
N HIS A 330 4.18 12.79 -7.57
CA HIS A 330 3.61 11.75 -8.44
C HIS A 330 2.43 11.08 -7.78
N LEU A 331 1.36 10.79 -8.54
CA LEU A 331 0.17 10.19 -7.94
C LEU A 331 0.45 8.84 -7.26
N ALA A 332 1.38 8.06 -7.80
CA ALA A 332 1.86 6.82 -7.19
C ALA A 332 2.48 6.99 -5.78
N GLU A 333 2.99 8.18 -5.45
CA GLU A 333 3.55 8.52 -4.14
C GLU A 333 2.48 9.06 -3.16
N LEU A 334 1.36 9.55 -3.69
CA LEU A 334 0.31 10.26 -2.96
C LEU A 334 -0.96 9.42 -2.74
N CYS A 335 -1.26 8.53 -3.67
CA CYS A 335 -2.42 7.66 -3.65
C CYS A 335 -2.02 6.24 -3.25
N SER A 336 -2.64 5.77 -2.18
CA SER A 336 -2.43 4.42 -1.69
C SER A 336 -3.55 3.48 -2.12
N TYR A 337 -3.21 2.21 -2.16
CA TYR A 337 -4.14 1.10 -2.32
C TYR A 337 -4.47 0.50 -0.95
N ILE A 338 -5.73 0.13 -0.73
CA ILE A 338 -6.19 -0.64 0.43
C ILE A 338 -7.02 -1.82 -0.07
N SER A 339 -6.70 -3.04 0.35
CA SER A 339 -7.49 -4.22 -0.03
C SER A 339 -8.83 -4.28 0.70
N TYR A 340 -9.83 -4.89 0.07
CA TYR A 340 -11.11 -5.21 0.71
C TYR A 340 -10.91 -6.00 2.02
N ASP A 341 -10.00 -6.97 2.02
CA ASP A 341 -9.66 -7.77 3.19
C ASP A 341 -9.13 -6.90 4.34
N SER A 342 -8.30 -5.91 4.04
CA SER A 342 -7.79 -4.97 5.05
C SER A 342 -8.89 -4.12 5.67
N VAL A 343 -9.85 -3.64 4.86
CA VAL A 343 -11.01 -2.90 5.37
C VAL A 343 -11.88 -3.80 6.25
N ASN A 344 -12.09 -5.05 5.86
CA ASN A 344 -12.85 -6.02 6.64
C ASN A 344 -12.16 -6.40 7.95
N GLU A 345 -10.83 -6.56 7.94
CA GLU A 345 -10.03 -6.80 9.16
C GLU A 345 -10.14 -5.61 10.11
N LEU A 346 -10.05 -4.39 9.58
CA LEU A 346 -10.11 -3.19 10.39
C LEU A 346 -11.51 -2.94 10.95
N SER A 347 -12.58 -3.29 10.22
CA SER A 347 -13.95 -3.06 10.69
C SER A 347 -14.33 -3.87 11.94
N ILE A 348 -13.70 -5.04 12.12
CA ILE A 348 -13.92 -5.93 13.28
C ILE A 348 -13.00 -5.62 14.47
N GLU A 349 -12.04 -4.68 14.34
CA GLU A 349 -11.15 -4.30 15.44
C GLU A 349 -11.94 -3.60 16.56
N LYS A 350 -11.93 -4.22 17.75
CA LYS A 350 -12.73 -3.78 18.89
C LYS A 350 -12.21 -2.50 19.53
N ARG A 351 -10.92 -2.20 19.36
CA ARG A 351 -10.26 -1.05 20.00
C ARG A 351 -10.19 0.18 19.10
N LEU A 352 -10.86 0.15 17.95
CA LEU A 352 -10.75 1.19 16.92
C LEU A 352 -11.09 2.60 17.44
N GLU A 353 -12.05 2.71 18.38
CA GLU A 353 -12.43 3.99 19.02
C GLU A 353 -11.30 4.64 19.86
N HIS A 354 -10.27 3.87 20.24
CA HIS A 354 -9.11 4.35 20.98
C HIS A 354 -7.86 4.53 20.10
N MET A 355 -7.98 4.26 18.81
CA MET A 355 -6.88 4.37 17.86
C MET A 355 -6.86 5.75 17.21
N THR A 356 -5.70 6.14 16.70
CA THR A 356 -5.56 7.31 15.86
C THR A 356 -5.85 6.95 14.41
N ASP A 357 -6.17 7.97 13.62
CA ASP A 357 -6.44 7.83 12.18
C ASP A 357 -5.27 7.34 11.34
N THR A 358 -4.06 7.35 11.92
CA THR A 358 -2.87 6.73 11.35
C THR A 358 -2.99 5.22 11.24
N ILE A 359 -3.96 4.56 11.90
CA ILE A 359 -4.15 3.11 11.77
C ILE A 359 -4.40 2.69 10.32
N LEU A 360 -5.07 3.49 9.50
CA LEU A 360 -5.26 3.16 8.09
C LEU A 360 -3.96 3.16 7.30
N ASP A 361 -2.96 3.95 7.73
CA ASP A 361 -1.64 3.95 7.11
C ASP A 361 -0.91 2.61 7.38
N GLU A 362 -1.38 1.82 8.35
CA GLU A 362 -0.89 0.47 8.60
C GLU A 362 -1.32 -0.54 7.54
N TYR A 363 -2.46 -0.28 6.89
CA TYR A 363 -3.12 -1.13 5.89
C TYR A 363 -3.03 -0.59 4.46
N SER A 364 -2.35 0.54 4.29
CA SER A 364 -2.20 1.20 2.98
C SER A 364 -0.89 0.79 2.30
N GLU A 365 -0.97 0.55 0.99
CA GLU A 365 0.17 0.22 0.14
C GLU A 365 0.42 1.32 -0.90
N PHE A 366 1.68 1.54 -1.28
CA PHE A 366 2.02 2.46 -2.37
C PHE A 366 2.71 1.71 -3.52
N ALA A 367 2.50 2.18 -4.75
CA ALA A 367 3.04 1.50 -5.94
C ALA A 367 4.58 1.51 -5.99
N ASN A 368 5.22 2.42 -5.27
CA ASN A 368 6.66 2.58 -5.20
C ASN A 368 7.31 1.96 -3.95
N ASP A 369 6.54 1.25 -3.11
CA ASP A 369 7.06 0.52 -1.94
C ASP A 369 7.61 -0.88 -2.30
#